data_AF-A0AAW2VLZ1-F1
#
_entry.id   AF-A0AAW2VLZ1-F1
#
_cell.length_a   1.000
_cell.length_b   1.000
_cell.length_c   1.000
_cell.angle_alpha   90.00
_cell.angle_beta   90.00
_cell.angle_gamma   90.00
#
_symmetry.space_group_name_H-M   'P 1'
#
loop_
_entity.id
_entity.type
_entity.pdbx_description
1 polymer ?
#
loop_
_entity_poly.entity_id
_entity_poly.type
_entity_poly.pdbx_seq_one_letter_code
_entity_poly.pdbx_strand_id
1 'polypeptide(L)'
;MAALRLSFNSTRIKQHPVTNSNFTSPTKIPFSDFSTPHKNLRNLHFPPPLSVSESSVSSTPLPTETGQTKIPDDEEEADADADDDPTAELCYLDPETDPESVTEWEVDFCSRPILDIRGKKIWELVVCDNSLSLQYTKYFPNNVINSVTLKNAIVSICDELGVPLPEKIRFFRSQMQTIITRACNELGVEPIPSKRCLSLLLWLEERYETVYTRHPGFQKGSKPLLSLDNPFPMELPENLYGEKWAFVQLPFSAVREEVSSLRTRFVFGASLDLDLLGIEVGDKTLIPGLAVASSRAKPLAAWMNGLEVCSLEADTSRARVVLSIGISTRYIYATYKKTPVTTSEAEAWEAAKKACGGLHFLAIQDELDSDDCVGFWLLLDLPPPPV
;
A
#
# COMPACT_ATOMS: atom_id res chain seq x y z
N MET A 1 10.29 -22.39 -15.85
CA MET A 1 9.26 -23.47 -15.86
C MET A 1 8.58 -23.54 -14.50
N ALA A 2 7.57 -22.71 -14.27
CA ALA A 2 6.61 -22.89 -13.18
C ALA A 2 5.29 -23.34 -13.80
N ALA A 3 4.78 -24.50 -13.39
CA ALA A 3 3.52 -25.03 -13.92
C ALA A 3 2.35 -24.20 -13.38
N LEU A 4 1.83 -23.28 -14.19
CA LEU A 4 0.59 -22.56 -13.96
C LEU A 4 -0.57 -23.56 -13.91
N ARG A 5 -1.26 -23.67 -12.76
CA ARG A 5 -2.59 -24.30 -12.72
C ARG A 5 -3.61 -23.28 -13.24
N LEU A 6 -3.97 -23.40 -14.51
CA LEU A 6 -4.93 -22.51 -15.18
C LEU A 6 -6.35 -23.11 -15.13
N SER A 7 -7.32 -22.33 -14.65
CA SER A 7 -8.74 -22.54 -14.98
C SER A 7 -9.19 -21.42 -15.93
N PHE A 8 -9.78 -21.80 -17.06
CA PHE A 8 -10.15 -20.86 -18.13
C PHE A 8 -11.57 -20.33 -17.93
N ASN A 9 -11.75 -19.02 -17.94
CA ASN A 9 -13.07 -18.37 -17.91
C ASN A 9 -13.30 -17.49 -19.15
N SER A 10 -14.26 -17.89 -20.01
CA SER A 10 -14.48 -17.30 -21.34
C SER A 10 -15.79 -16.51 -21.49
N THR A 11 -16.19 -15.67 -20.54
CA THR A 11 -17.40 -14.83 -20.68
C THR A 11 -17.09 -13.38 -20.26
N ARG A 12 -17.13 -12.38 -21.15
CA ARG A 12 -18.30 -11.87 -21.91
C ARG A 12 -17.86 -11.26 -23.26
N ILE A 13 -18.43 -11.76 -24.37
CA ILE A 13 -18.21 -11.26 -25.74
C ILE A 13 -19.22 -10.13 -26.04
N LYS A 14 -18.75 -8.90 -26.29
CA LYS A 14 -19.47 -7.91 -27.11
C LYS A 14 -18.73 -7.82 -28.45
N GLN A 15 -19.36 -8.30 -29.53
CA GLN A 15 -18.84 -8.13 -30.90
C GLN A 15 -19.50 -6.92 -31.54
N HIS A 16 -18.71 -5.94 -32.00
CA HIS A 16 -19.08 -5.01 -33.08
C HIS A 16 -17.82 -4.50 -33.82
N PRO A 17 -17.95 -4.11 -35.10
CA PRO A 17 -16.90 -4.27 -36.10
C PRO A 17 -15.84 -3.17 -36.11
N VAL A 18 -14.59 -3.59 -36.35
CA VAL A 18 -13.40 -2.76 -36.50
C VAL A 18 -13.46 -1.96 -37.81
N THR A 19 -13.22 -0.65 -37.73
CA THR A 19 -12.85 0.20 -38.88
C THR A 19 -11.42 0.71 -38.69
N ASN A 20 -10.56 0.39 -39.66
CA ASN A 20 -9.14 0.73 -39.67
C ASN A 20 -8.91 2.22 -39.93
N SER A 21 -7.91 2.81 -39.24
CA SER A 21 -7.17 3.95 -39.79
C SER A 21 -5.72 3.94 -39.29
N ASN A 22 -4.85 4.46 -40.15
CA ASN A 22 -3.42 4.17 -40.26
C ASN A 22 -2.52 4.95 -39.27
N PHE A 23 -1.38 4.32 -38.99
CA PHE A 23 -0.22 4.84 -38.26
C PHE A 23 0.52 5.99 -38.98
N THR A 24 1.10 6.88 -38.17
CA THR A 24 2.33 7.62 -38.52
C THR A 24 3.28 7.65 -37.31
N SER A 25 4.58 7.51 -37.60
CA SER A 25 5.72 7.22 -36.72
C SER A 25 6.26 8.42 -35.92
N PRO A 26 7.04 8.19 -34.83
CA PRO A 26 7.55 9.24 -33.95
C PRO A 26 9.00 9.67 -34.26
N THR A 27 9.30 10.92 -33.88
CA THR A 27 10.64 11.55 -33.98
C THR A 27 11.40 11.39 -32.64
N LYS A 28 12.70 11.07 -32.71
CA LYS A 28 13.61 10.77 -31.60
C LYS A 28 14.13 12.03 -30.90
N ILE A 29 14.30 11.98 -29.57
CA ILE A 29 15.15 12.90 -28.77
C ILE A 29 15.90 12.05 -27.71
N PRO A 30 17.18 12.34 -27.37
CA PRO A 30 18.05 11.45 -26.59
C PRO A 30 18.02 11.69 -25.07
N PHE A 31 18.35 10.61 -24.35
CA PHE A 31 18.49 10.46 -22.91
C PHE A 31 19.84 10.98 -22.37
N SER A 32 19.85 11.31 -21.08
CA SER A 32 21.04 11.39 -20.23
C SER A 32 20.90 10.40 -19.07
N ASP A 33 21.83 9.46 -18.99
CA ASP A 33 21.94 8.42 -17.97
C ASP A 33 22.37 8.98 -16.61
N PHE A 34 21.74 8.52 -15.53
CA PHE A 34 22.34 8.53 -14.20
C PHE A 34 22.18 7.16 -13.55
N SER A 35 23.33 6.54 -13.28
CA SER A 35 23.47 5.32 -12.49
C SER A 35 23.89 5.72 -11.09
N THR A 36 23.20 5.22 -10.07
CA THR A 36 23.68 5.21 -8.69
C THR A 36 23.70 3.79 -8.14
N PRO A 37 24.73 3.41 -7.36
CA PRO A 37 24.91 2.05 -6.86
C PRO A 37 24.16 1.82 -5.53
N HIS A 38 23.55 0.65 -5.40
CA HIS A 38 22.95 0.15 -4.16
C HIS A 38 23.99 -0.05 -3.05
N LYS A 39 23.69 0.41 -1.83
CA LYS A 39 24.39 0.01 -0.60
C LYS A 39 23.41 -0.24 0.53
N ASN A 40 23.78 -1.22 1.35
CA ASN A 40 23.05 -1.77 2.50
C ASN A 40 22.71 -0.69 3.54
N LEU A 41 21.43 -0.51 3.82
CA LEU A 41 20.92 0.22 4.98
C LEU A 41 20.64 -0.77 6.13
N ARG A 42 20.91 -0.29 7.35
CA ARG A 42 20.82 -1.03 8.61
C ARG A 42 19.35 -1.26 9.00
N ASN A 43 19.10 -2.44 9.59
CA ASN A 43 17.82 -2.89 10.10
C ASN A 43 17.11 -1.83 10.97
N LEU A 44 15.97 -1.33 10.49
CA LEU A 44 14.93 -0.75 11.33
C LEU A 44 14.22 -1.92 12.03
N HIS A 45 14.23 -1.92 13.36
CA HIS A 45 13.56 -2.94 14.15
C HIS A 45 12.05 -2.70 14.13
N PHE A 46 11.38 -3.24 13.11
CA PHE A 46 9.95 -3.43 13.13
C PHE A 46 9.62 -4.56 14.10
N PRO A 47 8.65 -4.40 15.03
CA PRO A 47 8.01 -5.56 15.64
C PRO A 47 7.27 -6.33 14.53
N PRO A 48 7.45 -7.65 14.39
CA PRO A 48 6.94 -8.37 13.22
C PRO A 48 5.40 -8.41 13.21
N PRO A 49 4.72 -7.90 12.16
CA PRO A 49 3.37 -8.31 11.88
C PRO A 49 3.41 -9.60 11.04
N LEU A 50 2.69 -10.63 11.49
CA LEU A 50 2.40 -11.86 10.74
C LEU A 50 3.62 -12.67 10.30
N SER A 51 4.35 -13.24 11.27
CA SER A 51 5.18 -14.42 11.00
C SER A 51 4.29 -15.58 10.52
N VAL A 52 4.45 -15.98 9.25
CA VAL A 52 3.79 -17.16 8.69
C VAL A 52 4.76 -18.32 8.79
N SER A 53 4.63 -19.16 9.82
CA SER A 53 5.40 -20.41 9.94
C SER A 53 4.68 -21.48 10.75
N GLU A 54 5.04 -22.73 10.43
CA GLU A 54 4.32 -23.97 10.66
C GLU A 54 4.23 -24.41 12.14
N SER A 55 3.11 -25.07 12.44
CA SER A 55 2.78 -25.70 13.73
C SER A 55 3.73 -26.84 14.14
N SER A 56 4.13 -26.90 15.42
CA SER A 56 4.12 -28.12 16.27
C SER A 56 4.54 -27.86 17.73
N VAL A 57 4.15 -28.79 18.60
CA VAL A 57 3.81 -28.67 20.03
C VAL A 57 4.94 -29.23 20.94
N SER A 58 5.09 -28.69 22.17
CA SER A 58 5.04 -29.43 23.46
C SER A 58 6.13 -29.11 24.54
N SER A 59 5.65 -28.56 25.67
CA SER A 59 5.85 -28.90 27.10
C SER A 59 7.23 -28.99 27.81
N THR A 60 7.50 -28.00 28.70
CA THR A 60 7.85 -28.01 30.17
C THR A 60 8.84 -29.03 30.81
N PRO A 61 9.37 -28.84 32.06
CA PRO A 61 9.55 -27.66 32.95
C PRO A 61 10.95 -27.54 33.67
N LEU A 62 11.08 -26.45 34.46
CA LEU A 62 12.08 -26.05 35.49
C LEU A 62 12.73 -27.16 36.38
N PRO A 63 13.88 -26.87 37.05
CA PRO A 63 13.82 -26.44 38.46
C PRO A 63 14.80 -25.34 38.94
N THR A 64 14.41 -24.87 40.14
CA THR A 64 14.81 -23.81 41.06
C THR A 64 16.16 -23.91 41.80
N GLU A 65 16.47 -22.79 42.48
CA GLU A 65 17.32 -22.59 43.68
C GLU A 65 18.79 -22.16 43.40
N THR A 66 19.47 -21.26 44.13
CA THR A 66 19.23 -20.41 45.32
C THR A 66 20.44 -19.46 45.43
N GLY A 67 20.28 -18.30 46.09
CA GLY A 67 21.34 -17.76 46.97
C GLY A 67 22.16 -16.54 46.53
N GLN A 68 21.80 -15.37 47.12
CA GLN A 68 22.66 -14.30 47.72
C GLN A 68 23.88 -13.82 46.91
N THR A 69 24.07 -12.51 46.68
CA THR A 69 24.54 -11.55 47.70
C THR A 69 24.48 -10.12 47.11
N LYS A 70 24.00 -9.14 47.89
CA LYS A 70 24.05 -7.70 47.58
C LYS A 70 25.45 -7.13 47.80
N ILE A 71 25.96 -6.38 46.84
CA ILE A 71 26.94 -5.29 47.02
C ILE A 71 26.46 -4.13 46.14
N PRO A 72 26.40 -2.89 46.64
CA PRO A 72 25.85 -1.75 45.90
C PRO A 72 26.95 -1.12 45.06
N ASP A 73 26.81 -1.20 43.74
CA ASP A 73 27.58 -0.35 42.84
C ASP A 73 26.59 0.67 42.26
N ASP A 74 26.90 1.95 42.52
CA ASP A 74 26.29 3.11 41.90
C ASP A 74 26.55 3.06 40.39
N GLU A 75 25.68 2.38 39.67
CA GLU A 75 25.46 2.62 38.25
C GLU A 75 24.20 3.48 38.16
N GLU A 76 24.37 4.71 37.71
CA GLU A 76 23.28 5.46 37.09
C GLU A 76 22.78 4.60 35.93
N GLU A 77 21.80 3.72 36.20
CA GLU A 77 20.88 3.25 35.18
C GLU A 77 20.22 4.51 34.65
N ALA A 78 20.77 5.03 33.55
CA ALA A 78 20.06 5.95 32.70
C ALA A 78 18.77 5.22 32.33
N ASP A 79 17.66 5.64 32.95
CA ASP A 79 16.30 5.24 32.61
C ASP A 79 16.16 5.29 31.07
N ALA A 80 16.31 4.15 30.41
CA ALA A 80 16.04 4.00 28.98
C ALA A 80 14.53 4.12 28.67
N ASP A 81 13.71 4.26 29.72
CA ASP A 81 12.26 4.45 29.68
C ASP A 81 11.84 5.93 29.82
N ALA A 82 12.78 6.88 29.92
CA ALA A 82 12.47 8.29 30.20
C ALA A 82 12.01 9.13 28.99
N ASP A 83 12.03 8.59 27.76
CA ASP A 83 11.84 9.38 26.52
C ASP A 83 10.58 9.03 25.71
N ASP A 84 9.69 8.19 26.24
CA ASP A 84 8.52 7.71 25.50
C ASP A 84 7.23 8.46 25.91
N ASP A 85 7.21 9.78 25.69
CA ASP A 85 6.02 10.61 25.85
C ASP A 85 5.04 10.34 24.70
N PRO A 86 3.87 9.70 24.95
CA PRO A 86 2.89 9.38 23.91
C PRO A 86 2.17 10.63 23.35
N THR A 87 2.45 11.81 23.91
CA THR A 87 1.94 13.09 23.43
C THR A 87 2.94 13.83 22.54
N ALA A 88 4.18 13.32 22.43
CA ALA A 88 5.21 13.93 21.61
C ALA A 88 4.84 13.91 20.12
N GLU A 89 5.12 15.03 19.47
CA GLU A 89 5.08 15.18 18.02
C GLU A 89 6.41 14.70 17.43
N LEU A 90 6.36 14.00 16.30
CA LEU A 90 7.55 13.53 15.62
C LEU A 90 7.94 14.49 14.49
N CYS A 91 9.22 14.82 14.40
CA CYS A 91 9.79 15.55 13.28
C CYS A 91 11.14 14.90 12.97
N TYR A 92 11.14 13.98 12.00
CA TYR A 92 12.27 13.11 11.70
C TYR A 92 12.53 13.04 10.19
N LEU A 93 13.82 13.17 9.84
CA LEU A 93 14.38 12.83 8.54
C LEU A 93 15.63 11.98 8.79
N ASP A 94 15.71 10.84 8.12
CA ASP A 94 16.90 9.98 8.17
C ASP A 94 18.14 10.76 7.68
N PRO A 95 19.20 10.90 8.50
CA PRO A 95 20.42 11.62 8.12
C PRO A 95 21.13 11.07 6.88
N GLU A 96 20.89 9.80 6.51
CA GLU A 96 21.46 9.20 5.30
C GLU A 96 20.62 9.48 4.04
N THR A 97 19.41 10.04 4.19
CA THR A 97 18.51 10.36 3.09
C THR A 97 18.87 11.72 2.48
N ASP A 98 18.99 11.75 1.15
CA ASP A 98 19.11 13.01 0.40
C ASP A 98 17.75 13.74 0.43
N PRO A 99 17.66 14.95 1.02
CA PRO A 99 16.40 15.70 1.09
C PRO A 99 15.72 15.88 -0.27
N GLU A 100 16.50 16.07 -1.34
CA GLU A 100 15.99 16.27 -2.69
C GLU A 100 15.38 15.00 -3.30
N SER A 101 15.67 13.83 -2.72
CA SER A 101 15.11 12.54 -3.17
C SER A 101 13.70 12.27 -2.65
N VAL A 102 13.24 13.03 -1.64
CA VAL A 102 11.93 12.84 -0.99
C VAL A 102 10.83 13.60 -1.75
N THR A 103 10.49 13.10 -2.94
CA THR A 103 9.59 13.79 -3.88
C THR A 103 8.12 13.38 -3.79
N GLU A 104 7.78 12.28 -3.11
CA GLU A 104 6.40 11.83 -2.91
C GLU A 104 6.13 11.62 -1.42
N TRP A 105 5.07 12.25 -0.89
CA TRP A 105 4.63 12.06 0.49
C TRP A 105 3.28 11.32 0.54
N GLU A 106 3.06 10.60 1.63
CA GLU A 106 1.78 10.03 2.02
C GLU A 106 1.26 10.81 3.25
N VAL A 107 -0.01 11.24 3.21
CA VAL A 107 -0.57 12.13 4.23
C VAL A 107 -1.92 11.61 4.75
N ASP A 108 -2.06 11.56 6.08
CA ASP A 108 -3.34 11.46 6.78
C ASP A 108 -3.54 12.70 7.66
N PHE A 109 -4.68 13.35 7.53
CA PHE A 109 -5.07 14.47 8.38
C PHE A 109 -6.46 14.17 8.96
N CYS A 110 -6.50 13.50 10.10
CA CYS A 110 -7.73 12.93 10.65
C CYS A 110 -7.78 13.03 12.18
N SER A 111 -8.98 12.93 12.75
CA SER A 111 -9.16 12.82 14.20
C SER A 111 -8.61 11.50 14.72
N ARG A 112 -7.94 11.51 15.87
CA ARG A 112 -7.47 10.32 16.58
C ARG A 112 -8.48 9.87 17.64
N PRO A 113 -8.39 8.61 18.15
CA PRO A 113 -9.22 8.12 19.25
C PRO A 113 -8.81 8.75 20.60
N ILE A 114 -8.60 10.07 20.61
CA ILE A 114 -8.03 10.85 21.71
C ILE A 114 -8.92 12.07 21.93
N LEU A 115 -9.22 12.36 23.20
CA LEU A 115 -9.88 13.59 23.62
C LEU A 115 -8.89 14.52 24.32
N ASP A 116 -9.06 15.82 24.09
CA ASP A 116 -8.38 16.87 24.85
C ASP A 116 -8.98 16.99 26.27
N ILE A 117 -8.36 17.85 27.08
CA ILE A 117 -8.83 18.18 28.45
C ILE A 117 -10.25 18.76 28.50
N ARG A 118 -10.82 19.16 27.37
CA ARG A 118 -12.18 19.71 27.22
C ARG A 118 -13.16 18.67 26.68
N GLY A 119 -12.74 17.42 26.49
CA GLY A 119 -13.55 16.34 25.93
C GLY A 119 -13.82 16.48 24.43
N LYS A 120 -12.99 17.22 23.68
CA LYS A 120 -13.08 17.36 22.21
C LYS A 120 -12.05 16.47 21.53
N LYS A 121 -12.40 15.95 20.35
CA LYS A 121 -11.48 15.13 19.55
C LYS A 121 -10.25 15.93 19.15
N ILE A 122 -9.09 15.31 19.30
CA ILE A 122 -7.82 15.80 18.76
C ILE A 122 -7.67 15.30 17.32
N TRP A 123 -7.20 16.17 16.45
CA TRP A 123 -6.77 15.84 15.10
C TRP A 123 -5.27 15.72 15.04
N GLU A 124 -4.78 14.92 14.11
CA GLU A 124 -3.35 14.78 13.87
C GLU A 124 -3.11 14.79 12.37
N LEU A 125 -2.07 15.52 11.97
CA LEU A 125 -1.42 15.39 10.69
C LEU A 125 -0.31 14.34 10.84
N VAL A 126 -0.33 13.32 10.00
CA VAL A 126 0.71 12.29 9.91
C VAL A 126 1.21 12.28 8.46
N VAL A 127 2.51 12.46 8.27
CA VAL A 127 3.16 12.55 6.96
C VAL A 127 4.38 11.66 6.96
N CYS A 128 4.52 10.84 5.92
CA CYS A 128 5.74 10.10 5.67
C CYS A 128 6.02 10.02 4.17
N ASP A 129 7.23 9.62 3.81
CA ASP A 129 7.52 9.13 2.47
C ASP A 129 7.35 7.60 2.38
N ASN A 130 7.68 7.02 1.22
CA ASN A 130 7.47 5.59 0.99
C ASN A 130 8.45 4.69 1.78
N SER A 131 9.62 5.19 2.16
CA SER A 131 10.63 4.45 2.93
C SER A 131 10.55 4.69 4.43
N LEU A 132 9.66 5.59 4.88
CA LEU A 132 9.64 6.13 6.25
C LEU A 132 10.95 6.84 6.62
N SER A 133 11.73 7.29 5.63
CA SER A 133 12.89 8.13 5.84
C SER A 133 12.48 9.52 6.32
N LEU A 134 11.35 10.02 5.83
CA LEU A 134 10.67 11.19 6.37
C LEU A 134 9.49 10.72 7.22
N GLN A 135 9.41 11.20 8.46
CA GLN A 135 8.29 10.94 9.37
C GLN A 135 7.96 12.21 10.15
N TYR A 136 6.73 12.68 10.03
CA TYR A 136 6.27 13.88 10.71
C TYR A 136 4.87 13.69 11.29
N THR A 137 4.67 14.12 12.53
CA THR A 137 3.35 14.19 13.14
C THR A 137 3.10 15.51 13.84
N LYS A 138 1.86 15.98 13.83
CA LYS A 138 1.45 17.21 14.52
C LYS A 138 0.00 17.18 14.94
N TYR A 139 -0.28 17.51 16.19
CA TYR A 139 -1.63 17.57 16.73
C TYR A 139 -2.29 18.94 16.48
N PHE A 140 -3.60 18.90 16.24
CA PHE A 140 -4.43 20.07 15.97
C PHE A 140 -5.74 20.00 16.75
N PRO A 141 -6.23 21.13 17.28
CA PRO A 141 -7.57 21.19 17.82
C PRO A 141 -8.63 21.15 16.70
N ASN A 142 -9.79 20.58 16.99
CA ASN A 142 -10.86 20.37 16.00
C ASN A 142 -11.36 21.65 15.29
N ASN A 143 -11.18 22.84 15.87
CA ASN A 143 -11.67 24.10 15.31
C ASN A 143 -10.75 24.72 14.24
N VAL A 144 -9.56 24.17 14.01
CA VAL A 144 -8.60 24.71 13.03
C VAL A 144 -8.42 23.83 11.80
N ILE A 145 -9.26 22.80 11.62
CA ILE A 145 -9.12 21.84 10.53
C ILE A 145 -9.67 22.43 9.23
N ASN A 146 -8.77 22.89 8.37
CA ASN A 146 -9.07 23.46 7.05
C ASN A 146 -7.82 23.42 6.14
N SER A 147 -8.00 23.82 4.88
CA SER A 147 -6.92 23.78 3.88
C SER A 147 -5.78 24.77 4.14
N VAL A 148 -6.05 25.90 4.79
CA VAL A 148 -5.01 26.90 5.12
C VAL A 148 -4.10 26.35 6.21
N THR A 149 -4.67 25.74 7.24
CA THR A 149 -3.91 25.08 8.31
C THR A 149 -3.03 23.97 7.75
N LEU A 150 -3.59 23.09 6.91
CA LEU A 150 -2.84 22.00 6.30
C LEU A 150 -1.70 22.52 5.40
N LYS A 151 -1.98 23.53 4.56
CA LYS A 151 -0.96 24.16 3.71
C LYS A 151 0.21 24.69 4.54
N ASN A 152 -0.09 25.45 5.59
CA ASN A 152 0.95 26.02 6.45
C ASN A 152 1.75 24.92 7.16
N ALA A 153 1.09 23.82 7.56
CA ALA A 153 1.78 22.67 8.14
C ALA A 153 2.73 21.99 7.15
N ILE A 154 2.32 21.80 5.89
CA ILE A 154 3.19 21.25 4.82
C ILE A 154 4.44 22.12 4.62
N VAL A 155 4.28 23.45 4.60
CA VAL A 155 5.42 24.39 4.50
C VAL A 155 6.33 24.28 5.74
N SER A 156 5.75 24.18 6.94
CA SER A 156 6.49 23.98 8.19
C SER A 156 7.37 22.73 8.14
N ILE A 157 6.87 21.62 7.57
CA ILE A 157 7.65 20.38 7.41
C ILE A 157 8.88 20.63 6.52
N CYS A 158 8.71 21.35 5.41
CA CYS A 158 9.81 21.71 4.51
C CYS A 158 10.86 22.55 5.22
N ASP A 159 10.41 23.57 5.97
CA ASP A 159 11.30 24.49 6.70
C ASP A 159 12.03 23.79 7.86
N GLU A 160 11.35 22.89 8.60
CA GLU A 160 11.89 22.19 9.76
C GLU A 160 12.86 21.05 9.38
N LEU A 161 12.53 20.27 8.34
CA LEU A 161 13.33 19.13 7.90
C LEU A 161 14.34 19.49 6.78
N GLY A 162 14.26 20.70 6.22
CA GLY A 162 15.12 21.12 5.12
C GLY A 162 14.87 20.34 3.82
N VAL A 163 13.65 19.85 3.63
CA VAL A 163 13.22 19.11 2.43
C VAL A 163 12.47 20.04 1.48
N PRO A 164 12.54 19.83 0.15
CA PRO A 164 11.73 20.58 -0.78
C PRO A 164 10.24 20.24 -0.65
N LEU A 165 9.38 21.07 -1.25
CA LEU A 165 7.99 20.68 -1.47
C LEU A 165 7.96 19.41 -2.34
N PRO A 166 7.14 18.40 -1.97
CA PRO A 166 7.04 17.19 -2.76
C PRO A 166 6.38 17.50 -4.11
N GLU A 167 6.69 16.70 -5.13
CA GLU A 167 5.98 16.72 -6.39
C GLU A 167 4.53 16.24 -6.21
N LYS A 168 4.34 15.23 -5.35
CA LYS A 168 3.03 14.59 -5.12
C LYS A 168 2.74 14.32 -3.65
N ILE A 169 1.47 14.47 -3.28
CA ILE A 169 0.95 14.04 -1.97
C ILE A 169 -0.16 13.00 -2.19
N ARG A 170 0.07 11.77 -1.74
CA ARG A 170 -0.92 10.69 -1.70
C ARG A 170 -1.74 10.75 -0.41
N PHE A 171 -3.03 10.48 -0.51
CA PHE A 171 -3.92 10.38 0.66
C PHE A 171 -5.05 9.39 0.40
N PHE A 172 -5.54 8.73 1.45
CA PHE A 172 -6.53 7.65 1.32
C PHE A 172 -7.95 7.98 1.83
N ARG A 173 -8.13 9.09 2.57
CA ARG A 173 -9.46 9.48 3.10
C ARG A 173 -10.19 10.42 2.15
N SER A 174 -11.27 9.92 1.54
CA SER A 174 -12.10 10.70 0.61
C SER A 174 -12.74 11.93 1.23
N GLN A 175 -13.08 11.87 2.52
CA GLN A 175 -13.67 13.01 3.22
C GLN A 175 -12.70 14.18 3.37
N MET A 176 -11.39 13.90 3.31
CA MET A 176 -10.34 14.93 3.36
C MET A 176 -9.95 15.47 1.98
N GLN A 177 -10.49 14.91 0.90
CA GLN A 177 -10.13 15.25 -0.48
C GLN A 177 -10.20 16.76 -0.75
N THR A 178 -11.28 17.43 -0.36
CA THR A 178 -11.44 18.87 -0.58
C THR A 178 -10.38 19.71 0.14
N ILE A 179 -10.07 19.36 1.40
CA ILE A 179 -9.10 20.08 2.22
C ILE A 179 -7.69 19.88 1.67
N ILE A 180 -7.31 18.62 1.43
CA ILE A 180 -5.98 18.24 0.95
C ILE A 180 -5.73 18.79 -0.46
N THR A 181 -6.67 18.57 -1.40
CA THR A 181 -6.56 19.06 -2.78
C THR A 181 -6.37 20.57 -2.83
N ARG A 182 -7.14 21.33 -2.04
CA ARG A 182 -7.00 22.78 -2.00
C ARG A 182 -5.65 23.22 -1.42
N ALA A 183 -5.17 22.57 -0.37
CA ALA A 183 -3.86 22.87 0.21
C ALA A 183 -2.73 22.59 -0.81
N CYS A 184 -2.76 21.43 -1.47
CA CYS A 184 -1.77 21.03 -2.47
C CYS A 184 -1.76 21.99 -3.68
N ASN A 185 -2.93 22.34 -4.22
CA ASN A 185 -3.03 23.24 -5.37
C ASN A 185 -2.47 24.65 -5.09
N GLU A 186 -2.64 25.17 -3.88
CA GLU A 186 -2.04 26.47 -3.50
C GLU A 186 -0.50 26.40 -3.39
N LEU A 187 0.08 25.21 -3.23
CA LEU A 187 1.52 24.97 -3.17
C LEU A 187 2.11 24.49 -4.50
N GLY A 188 1.29 24.22 -5.51
CA GLY A 188 1.73 23.61 -6.76
C GLY A 188 2.10 22.12 -6.66
N VAL A 189 1.67 21.44 -5.59
CA VAL A 189 1.86 20.01 -5.36
C VAL A 189 0.71 19.22 -5.98
N GLU A 190 0.97 18.07 -6.59
CA GLU A 190 -0.06 17.21 -7.18
C GLU A 190 -0.77 16.36 -6.09
N PRO A 191 -2.07 16.54 -5.84
CA PRO A 191 -2.81 15.70 -4.90
C PRO A 191 -3.25 14.39 -5.56
N ILE A 192 -2.81 13.25 -5.00
CA ILE A 192 -3.09 11.90 -5.51
C ILE A 192 -4.02 11.13 -4.53
N PRO A 193 -5.32 11.03 -4.81
CA PRO A 193 -6.20 10.18 -4.02
C PRO A 193 -5.89 8.70 -4.27
N SER A 194 -5.27 8.02 -3.31
CA SER A 194 -4.88 6.62 -3.44
C SER A 194 -4.98 5.81 -2.14
N LYS A 195 -5.44 4.57 -2.24
CA LYS A 195 -5.30 3.57 -1.14
C LYS A 195 -3.89 2.98 -1.07
N ARG A 196 -3.02 3.26 -2.03
CA ARG A 196 -1.61 2.83 -2.01
C ARG A 196 -0.73 3.67 -1.09
N CYS A 197 -1.30 4.21 0.00
CA CYS A 197 -0.54 4.89 1.04
C CYS A 197 0.01 3.84 2.03
N LEU A 198 0.80 2.89 1.54
CA LEU A 198 1.06 1.64 2.26
C LEU A 198 1.93 1.86 3.50
N SER A 199 2.97 2.68 3.38
CA SER A 199 3.88 2.99 4.49
C SER A 199 3.14 3.76 5.59
N LEU A 200 2.32 4.74 5.21
CA LEU A 200 1.46 5.47 6.13
C LEU A 200 0.43 4.58 6.81
N LEU A 201 -0.18 3.64 6.09
CA LEU A 201 -1.18 2.72 6.66
C LEU A 201 -0.56 1.81 7.72
N LEU A 202 0.61 1.23 7.44
CA LEU A 202 1.34 0.41 8.41
C LEU A 202 1.81 1.24 9.60
N TRP A 203 2.29 2.46 9.35
CA TRP A 203 2.72 3.34 10.42
C TRP A 203 1.55 3.81 11.31
N LEU A 204 0.36 4.04 10.74
CA LEU A 204 -0.85 4.32 11.54
C LEU A 204 -1.29 3.14 12.42
N GLU A 205 -1.11 1.90 11.94
CA GLU A 205 -1.33 0.68 12.74
C GLU A 205 -0.36 0.64 13.93
N GLU A 206 0.94 0.83 13.67
CA GLU A 206 1.96 0.86 14.71
C GLU A 206 1.67 1.98 15.73
N ARG A 207 1.43 3.20 15.26
CA ARG A 207 1.11 4.35 16.12
C ARG A 207 -0.12 4.12 16.96
N TYR A 208 -1.10 3.36 16.48
CA TYR A 208 -2.25 3.02 17.31
C TYR A 208 -1.83 2.22 18.54
N GLU A 209 -1.00 1.20 18.37
CA GLU A 209 -0.50 0.38 19.45
C GLU A 209 0.52 1.12 20.33
N THR A 210 1.49 1.82 19.75
CA THR A 210 2.63 2.40 20.48
C THR A 210 2.39 3.80 21.03
N VAL A 211 1.52 4.60 20.41
CA VAL A 211 1.27 6.00 20.78
C VAL A 211 -0.15 6.20 21.28
N TYR A 212 -1.16 5.92 20.46
CA TYR A 212 -2.53 6.34 20.77
C TYR A 212 -3.12 5.58 21.96
N THR A 213 -2.89 4.27 22.11
CA THR A 213 -3.41 3.51 23.27
C THR A 213 -2.83 3.94 24.60
N ARG A 214 -1.63 4.55 24.58
CA ARG A 214 -0.90 5.05 25.76
C ARG A 214 -1.15 6.52 26.05
N HIS A 215 -1.71 7.25 25.08
CA HIS A 215 -2.02 8.66 25.24
C HIS A 215 -3.05 8.88 26.38
N PRO A 216 -2.86 9.85 27.31
CA PRO A 216 -3.75 10.05 28.47
C PRO A 216 -5.22 10.28 28.11
N GLY A 217 -5.47 10.93 26.97
CA GLY A 217 -6.80 11.18 26.41
C GLY A 217 -7.44 10.02 25.63
N PHE A 218 -6.80 8.85 25.53
CA PHE A 218 -7.26 7.73 24.70
C PHE A 218 -8.67 7.24 25.07
N GLN A 219 -9.47 6.98 24.05
CA GLN A 219 -10.84 6.49 24.18
C GLN A 219 -10.96 5.13 23.50
N LYS A 220 -10.83 4.05 24.30
CA LYS A 220 -10.99 2.69 23.82
C LYS A 220 -12.37 2.48 23.18
N GLY A 221 -12.38 1.94 21.95
CA GLY A 221 -13.62 1.71 21.20
C GLY A 221 -14.22 2.96 20.55
N SER A 222 -13.50 4.09 20.57
CA SER A 222 -13.87 5.26 19.77
C SER A 222 -13.87 4.89 18.28
N LYS A 223 -14.96 5.24 17.59
CA LYS A 223 -15.04 5.03 16.14
C LYS A 223 -14.29 6.14 15.41
N PRO A 224 -13.51 5.79 14.36
CA PRO A 224 -12.97 6.78 13.43
C PRO A 224 -14.05 7.75 12.97
N LEU A 225 -13.74 9.05 12.96
CA LEU A 225 -14.69 10.06 12.49
C LEU A 225 -14.91 9.93 10.98
N LEU A 226 -13.86 9.54 10.26
CA LEU A 226 -13.84 9.39 8.81
C LEU A 226 -13.73 7.91 8.47
N SER A 227 -14.87 7.30 8.14
CA SER A 227 -14.93 5.91 7.67
C SER A 227 -14.35 5.79 6.26
N LEU A 228 -13.66 4.69 5.96
CA LEU A 228 -13.19 4.46 4.60
C LEU A 228 -14.33 4.12 3.65
N ASP A 229 -14.28 4.67 2.45
CA ASP A 229 -15.28 4.40 1.42
C ASP A 229 -15.13 2.98 0.86
N ASN A 230 -16.27 2.30 0.76
CA ASN A 230 -16.41 1.04 0.05
C ASN A 230 -17.63 1.06 -0.88
N PRO A 231 -17.58 1.81 -1.99
CA PRO A 231 -18.72 1.99 -2.86
C PRO A 231 -19.08 0.70 -3.61
N PHE A 232 -20.29 0.65 -4.15
CA PHE A 232 -20.71 -0.47 -4.99
C PHE A 232 -19.89 -0.50 -6.29
N PRO A 233 -19.44 -1.69 -6.75
CA PRO A 233 -18.72 -1.79 -8.01
C PRO A 233 -19.58 -1.38 -9.22
N MET A 234 -19.00 -0.55 -10.09
CA MET A 234 -19.61 -0.04 -11.32
C MET A 234 -19.17 -0.86 -12.54
N GLU A 235 -19.77 -0.61 -13.70
CA GLU A 235 -19.29 -1.21 -14.95
C GLU A 235 -17.90 -0.68 -15.33
N LEU A 236 -17.05 -1.57 -15.82
CA LEU A 236 -15.70 -1.24 -16.26
C LEU A 236 -15.75 -0.45 -17.58
N PRO A 237 -14.96 0.64 -17.73
CA PRO A 237 -14.79 1.34 -19.00
C PRO A 237 -14.32 0.42 -20.13
N GLU A 238 -14.82 0.65 -21.36
CA GLU A 238 -14.60 -0.26 -22.50
C GLU A 238 -13.11 -0.49 -22.84
N ASN A 239 -12.30 0.54 -22.61
CA ASN A 239 -10.86 0.50 -22.87
C ASN A 239 -10.10 -0.42 -21.89
N LEU A 240 -10.67 -0.74 -20.71
CA LEU A 240 -10.00 -1.52 -19.67
C LEU A 240 -10.33 -3.02 -19.69
N TYR A 241 -11.15 -3.49 -20.64
CA TYR A 241 -11.44 -4.91 -20.77
C TYR A 241 -10.28 -5.69 -21.41
N GLY A 242 -9.93 -6.81 -20.77
CA GLY A 242 -9.22 -7.92 -21.41
C GLY A 242 -10.18 -8.90 -22.10
N GLU A 243 -9.63 -9.76 -22.97
CA GLU A 243 -10.41 -10.73 -23.75
C GLU A 243 -10.59 -12.06 -23.01
N LYS A 244 -9.56 -12.50 -22.29
CA LYS A 244 -9.59 -13.69 -21.43
C LYS A 244 -8.91 -13.37 -20.11
N TRP A 245 -9.23 -14.14 -19.09
CA TRP A 245 -8.57 -14.03 -17.81
C TRP A 245 -8.55 -15.37 -17.08
N ALA A 246 -7.62 -15.51 -16.14
CA ALA A 246 -7.51 -16.68 -15.28
C ALA A 246 -7.03 -16.27 -13.88
N PHE A 247 -7.52 -16.98 -12.86
CA PHE A 247 -6.84 -16.99 -11.56
C PHE A 247 -5.55 -17.80 -11.71
N VAL A 248 -4.45 -17.22 -11.25
CA VAL A 248 -3.10 -17.81 -11.35
C VAL A 248 -2.40 -17.71 -10.01
N GLN A 249 -1.31 -18.47 -9.86
CA GLN A 249 -0.39 -18.35 -8.75
C GLN A 249 1.04 -18.46 -9.27
N LEU A 250 1.93 -17.60 -8.74
CA LEU A 250 3.36 -17.63 -9.06
C LEU A 250 4.16 -17.75 -7.76
N PRO A 251 5.24 -18.56 -7.72
CA PRO A 251 6.20 -18.49 -6.62
C PRO A 251 6.71 -17.06 -6.47
N PHE A 252 6.90 -16.59 -5.24
CA PHE A 252 7.35 -15.22 -4.99
C PHE A 252 8.68 -14.88 -5.68
N SER A 253 9.57 -15.86 -5.84
CA SER A 253 10.78 -15.73 -6.67
C SER A 253 10.50 -15.28 -8.12
N ALA A 254 9.47 -15.85 -8.75
CA ALA A 254 9.05 -15.45 -10.10
C ALA A 254 8.36 -14.06 -10.09
N VAL A 255 7.57 -13.75 -9.06
CA VAL A 255 6.99 -12.41 -8.89
C VAL A 255 8.09 -11.34 -8.76
N ARG A 256 9.15 -11.63 -8.00
CA ARG A 256 10.30 -10.72 -7.85
C ARG A 256 11.03 -10.50 -9.17
N GLU A 257 11.18 -11.55 -9.96
CA GLU A 257 11.75 -11.46 -11.31
C GLU A 257 10.92 -10.55 -12.21
N GLU A 258 9.60 -10.74 -12.26
CA GLU A 258 8.69 -9.88 -13.02
C GLU A 258 8.77 -8.41 -12.58
N VAL A 259 8.72 -8.15 -11.27
CA VAL A 259 8.82 -6.80 -10.71
C VAL A 259 10.17 -6.15 -11.02
N SER A 260 11.27 -6.90 -10.94
CA SER A 260 12.60 -6.40 -11.29
C SER A 260 12.72 -6.11 -12.79
N SER A 261 12.00 -6.88 -13.61
CA SER A 261 11.96 -6.69 -15.05
C SER A 261 11.24 -5.41 -15.46
N LEU A 262 10.29 -4.90 -14.65
CA LEU A 262 9.57 -3.63 -14.92
C LEU A 262 10.54 -2.48 -15.24
N ARG A 263 11.60 -2.34 -14.44
CA ARG A 263 12.59 -1.27 -14.58
C ARG A 263 13.48 -1.44 -15.81
N THR A 264 13.71 -2.66 -16.27
CA THR A 264 14.66 -2.96 -17.37
C THR A 264 13.98 -3.14 -18.73
N ARG A 265 12.74 -3.63 -18.75
CA ARG A 265 11.99 -3.99 -19.95
C ARG A 265 10.93 -2.94 -20.35
N PHE A 266 10.81 -1.83 -19.62
CA PHE A 266 9.78 -0.80 -19.83
C PHE A 266 8.35 -1.37 -19.85
N VAL A 267 8.09 -2.37 -19.01
CA VAL A 267 6.78 -2.97 -18.81
C VAL A 267 5.95 -2.01 -17.93
N PHE A 268 4.66 -1.84 -18.23
CA PHE A 268 3.77 -1.03 -17.41
C PHE A 268 3.53 -1.73 -16.07
N GLY A 269 3.40 -0.99 -14.98
CA GLY A 269 3.27 -1.68 -13.71
C GLY A 269 3.48 -0.83 -12.48
N ALA A 270 3.38 -1.51 -11.35
CA ALA A 270 3.74 -0.96 -10.06
C ALA A 270 4.49 -2.03 -9.25
N SER A 271 5.67 -1.67 -8.78
CA SER A 271 6.44 -2.47 -7.82
C SER A 271 6.00 -2.17 -6.39
N LEU A 272 6.39 -3.04 -5.47
CA LEU A 272 6.31 -2.80 -4.05
C LEU A 272 7.63 -3.19 -3.40
N ASP A 273 8.18 -2.31 -2.58
CA ASP A 273 9.36 -2.61 -1.78
C ASP A 273 8.90 -3.27 -0.48
N LEU A 274 8.87 -4.61 -0.49
CA LEU A 274 8.37 -5.38 0.64
C LEU A 274 9.33 -5.34 1.83
N ASP A 275 10.63 -5.17 1.57
CA ASP A 275 11.65 -5.08 2.61
C ASP A 275 11.46 -3.77 3.41
N LEU A 276 11.23 -2.65 2.72
CA LEU A 276 10.90 -1.37 3.36
C LEU A 276 9.58 -1.40 4.15
N LEU A 277 8.64 -2.25 3.74
CA LEU A 277 7.36 -2.43 4.45
C LEU A 277 7.45 -3.45 5.60
N GLY A 278 8.61 -4.07 5.83
CA GLY A 278 8.78 -5.12 6.84
C GLY A 278 8.00 -6.40 6.53
N ILE A 279 7.69 -6.67 5.26
CA ILE A 279 6.90 -7.82 4.82
C ILE A 279 7.84 -8.91 4.30
N GLU A 280 8.06 -9.95 5.11
CA GLU A 280 8.86 -11.11 4.73
C GLU A 280 8.02 -12.16 3.98
N VAL A 281 8.46 -12.52 2.77
CA VAL A 281 7.79 -13.54 1.95
C VAL A 281 8.82 -14.56 1.46
N GLY A 282 8.60 -15.84 1.80
CA GLY A 282 9.46 -16.92 1.32
C GLY A 282 9.41 -17.10 -0.21
N ASP A 283 10.55 -17.36 -0.84
CA ASP A 283 10.69 -17.45 -2.31
C ASP A 283 9.77 -18.46 -3.00
N LYS A 284 9.35 -19.50 -2.28
CA LYS A 284 8.45 -20.57 -2.76
C LYS A 284 6.98 -20.30 -2.46
N THR A 285 6.67 -19.27 -1.68
CA THR A 285 5.29 -18.90 -1.36
C THR A 285 4.56 -18.56 -2.65
N LEU A 286 3.41 -19.21 -2.86
CA LEU A 286 2.60 -19.01 -4.06
C LEU A 286 1.75 -17.76 -3.89
N ILE A 287 2.11 -16.70 -4.61
CA ILE A 287 1.38 -15.45 -4.61
C ILE A 287 0.23 -15.57 -5.61
N PRO A 288 -1.02 -15.33 -5.18
CA PRO A 288 -2.16 -15.33 -6.09
C PRO A 288 -2.16 -14.11 -6.99
N GLY A 289 -2.63 -14.29 -8.21
CA GLY A 289 -2.79 -13.18 -9.14
C GLY A 289 -3.91 -13.42 -10.14
N LEU A 290 -4.17 -12.37 -10.93
CA LEU A 290 -5.10 -12.39 -12.02
C LEU A 290 -4.33 -12.15 -13.32
N ALA A 291 -4.28 -13.16 -14.18
CA ALA A 291 -3.70 -13.03 -15.52
C ALA A 291 -4.80 -12.60 -16.48
N VAL A 292 -4.53 -11.61 -17.32
CA VAL A 292 -5.45 -11.03 -18.28
C VAL A 292 -4.80 -11.03 -19.65
N ALA A 293 -5.42 -11.74 -20.60
CA ALA A 293 -4.96 -11.79 -21.98
C ALA A 293 -5.76 -10.85 -22.87
N SER A 294 -5.08 -10.18 -23.79
CA SER A 294 -5.72 -9.38 -24.84
C SER A 294 -4.81 -9.19 -26.03
N SER A 295 -5.38 -9.24 -27.24
CA SER A 295 -4.70 -8.85 -28.49
C SER A 295 -4.19 -7.39 -28.50
N ARG A 296 -4.66 -6.59 -27.54
CA ARG A 296 -4.31 -5.18 -27.33
C ARG A 296 -3.77 -4.97 -25.90
N ALA A 297 -2.97 -5.92 -25.42
CA ALA A 297 -2.36 -5.93 -24.10
C ALA A 297 -1.55 -4.65 -23.81
N LYS A 298 -0.74 -4.17 -24.76
CA LYS A 298 0.07 -2.96 -24.57
C LYS A 298 -0.77 -1.69 -24.37
N PRO A 299 -1.76 -1.36 -25.21
CA PRO A 299 -2.72 -0.29 -24.93
C PRO A 299 -3.47 -0.47 -23.61
N LEU A 300 -3.92 -1.70 -23.31
CA LEU A 300 -4.63 -2.01 -22.08
C LEU A 300 -3.77 -1.72 -20.84
N ALA A 301 -2.52 -2.19 -20.85
CA ALA A 301 -1.56 -1.97 -19.78
C ALA A 301 -1.22 -0.49 -19.62
N ALA A 302 -1.07 0.26 -20.73
CA ALA A 302 -0.85 1.70 -20.69
C ALA A 302 -2.03 2.46 -20.04
N TRP A 303 -3.28 2.09 -20.37
CA TRP A 303 -4.45 2.67 -19.71
C TRP A 303 -4.54 2.29 -18.24
N MET A 304 -4.21 1.05 -17.89
CA MET A 304 -4.16 0.63 -16.48
C MET A 304 -3.08 1.37 -15.68
N ASN A 305 -1.95 1.71 -16.30
CA ASN A 305 -0.86 2.45 -15.65
C ASN A 305 -1.25 3.89 -15.30
N GLY A 306 -2.22 4.48 -16.00
CA GLY A 306 -2.78 5.78 -15.66
C GLY A 306 -3.79 5.74 -14.51
N LEU A 307 -4.05 4.56 -13.94
CA LEU A 307 -4.98 4.38 -12.84
C LEU A 307 -4.23 4.02 -11.56
N GLU A 308 -4.70 4.54 -10.45
CA GLU A 308 -4.25 4.17 -9.11
C GLU A 308 -4.77 2.77 -8.73
N VAL A 309 -4.21 1.70 -9.32
CA VAL A 309 -4.65 0.33 -9.07
C VAL A 309 -4.28 -0.11 -7.65
N CYS A 310 -5.30 -0.42 -6.84
CA CYS A 310 -5.12 -0.74 -5.42
C CYS A 310 -5.20 -2.23 -5.14
N SER A 311 -6.31 -2.87 -5.53
CA SER A 311 -6.53 -4.29 -5.21
C SER A 311 -7.53 -4.96 -6.14
N LEU A 312 -7.46 -6.29 -6.18
CA LEU A 312 -8.43 -7.19 -6.79
C LEU A 312 -9.12 -8.01 -5.70
N GLU A 313 -10.43 -8.24 -5.86
CA GLU A 313 -11.26 -9.02 -4.92
C GLU A 313 -12.20 -9.95 -5.69
N ALA A 314 -12.26 -11.23 -5.35
CA ALA A 314 -13.23 -12.18 -5.87
C ALA A 314 -14.51 -12.16 -5.03
N ASP A 315 -15.57 -11.57 -5.56
CA ASP A 315 -16.92 -11.58 -4.98
C ASP A 315 -17.66 -12.86 -5.41
N THR A 316 -17.48 -13.91 -4.59
CA THR A 316 -18.05 -15.25 -4.81
C THR A 316 -19.58 -15.26 -4.76
N SER A 317 -20.17 -14.31 -4.02
CA SER A 317 -21.62 -14.16 -3.92
C SER A 317 -22.22 -13.81 -5.28
N ARG A 318 -21.55 -12.93 -6.04
CA ARG A 318 -21.98 -12.43 -7.35
C ARG A 318 -21.19 -13.01 -8.54
N ALA A 319 -20.27 -13.92 -8.28
CA ALA A 319 -19.41 -14.56 -9.29
C ALA A 319 -18.66 -13.56 -10.18
N ARG A 320 -17.95 -12.64 -9.55
CA ARG A 320 -17.20 -11.57 -10.23
C ARG A 320 -15.88 -11.25 -9.54
N VAL A 321 -14.98 -10.63 -10.29
CA VAL A 321 -13.76 -10.01 -9.77
C VAL A 321 -13.95 -8.50 -9.79
N VAL A 322 -13.66 -7.86 -8.67
CA VAL A 322 -13.77 -6.42 -8.46
C VAL A 322 -12.37 -5.82 -8.45
N LEU A 323 -12.16 -4.78 -9.26
CA LEU A 323 -10.95 -3.97 -9.29
C LEU A 323 -11.20 -2.69 -8.51
N SER A 324 -10.40 -2.43 -7.48
CA SER A 324 -10.41 -1.18 -6.72
C SER A 324 -9.33 -0.24 -7.26
N ILE A 325 -9.71 1.01 -7.54
CA ILE A 325 -8.77 2.07 -7.95
C ILE A 325 -8.98 3.34 -7.12
N GLY A 326 -7.88 4.06 -6.86
CA GLY A 326 -7.87 5.28 -6.06
C GLY A 326 -8.47 5.05 -4.67
N ILE A 327 -9.26 6.02 -4.17
CA ILE A 327 -9.88 5.94 -2.83
C ILE A 327 -11.34 5.49 -2.83
N SER A 328 -12.07 5.68 -3.92
CA SER A 328 -13.53 5.54 -3.95
C SER A 328 -14.08 5.01 -5.28
N THR A 329 -13.26 4.31 -6.08
CA THR A 329 -13.74 3.71 -7.33
C THR A 329 -13.53 2.21 -7.31
N ARG A 330 -14.59 1.47 -7.65
CA ARG A 330 -14.57 0.02 -7.80
C ARG A 330 -15.25 -0.36 -9.11
N TYR A 331 -14.65 -1.26 -9.87
CA TYR A 331 -15.19 -1.76 -11.13
C TYR A 331 -15.41 -3.26 -11.06
N ILE A 332 -16.47 -3.73 -11.73
CA ILE A 332 -16.63 -5.14 -12.07
C ILE A 332 -15.64 -5.44 -13.19
N TYR A 333 -14.47 -5.94 -12.82
CA TYR A 333 -13.37 -6.16 -13.76
C TYR A 333 -13.60 -7.40 -14.62
N ALA A 334 -14.06 -8.47 -13.99
CA ALA A 334 -14.36 -9.73 -14.66
C ALA A 334 -15.57 -10.43 -14.02
N THR A 335 -16.20 -11.33 -14.77
CA THR A 335 -17.30 -12.18 -14.31
C THR A 335 -17.05 -13.61 -14.71
N TYR A 336 -17.51 -14.56 -13.90
CA TYR A 336 -17.46 -15.99 -14.21
C TYR A 336 -18.83 -16.64 -14.03
N LYS A 337 -19.04 -17.77 -14.71
CA LYS A 337 -20.25 -18.56 -14.51
C LYS A 337 -20.22 -19.17 -13.12
N LYS A 338 -21.24 -18.91 -12.31
CA LYS A 338 -21.35 -19.48 -10.96
C LYS A 338 -21.62 -20.98 -11.02
N THR A 339 -20.62 -21.79 -10.70
CA THR A 339 -20.73 -23.23 -10.49
C THR A 339 -20.00 -23.61 -9.19
N PRO A 340 -20.22 -24.80 -8.61
CA PRO A 340 -19.46 -25.23 -7.43
C PRO A 340 -17.94 -25.18 -7.65
N VAL A 341 -17.47 -25.53 -8.85
CA VAL A 341 -16.04 -25.54 -9.20
C VAL A 341 -15.48 -24.11 -9.24
N THR A 342 -16.09 -23.21 -10.01
CA THR A 342 -15.58 -21.82 -10.13
C THR A 342 -15.75 -21.03 -8.84
N THR A 343 -16.75 -21.37 -8.03
CA THR A 343 -16.92 -20.78 -6.69
C THR A 343 -15.77 -21.21 -5.78
N SER A 344 -15.44 -22.51 -5.76
CA SER A 344 -14.32 -23.04 -4.98
C SER A 344 -12.97 -22.48 -5.43
N GLU A 345 -12.75 -22.27 -6.74
CA GLU A 345 -11.53 -21.64 -7.25
C GLU A 345 -11.39 -20.19 -6.78
N ALA A 346 -12.47 -19.40 -6.83
CA ALA A 346 -12.48 -18.02 -6.36
C ALA A 346 -12.29 -17.93 -4.83
N GLU A 347 -12.92 -18.82 -4.06
CA GLU A 347 -12.72 -18.93 -2.61
C GLU A 347 -11.27 -19.30 -2.26
N ALA A 348 -10.68 -20.24 -3.01
CA ALA A 348 -9.28 -20.63 -2.83
C ALA A 348 -8.31 -19.49 -3.18
N TRP A 349 -8.64 -18.67 -4.20
CA TRP A 349 -7.86 -17.50 -4.56
C TRP A 349 -7.87 -16.43 -3.45
N GLU A 350 -9.05 -16.11 -2.89
CA GLU A 350 -9.16 -15.19 -1.75
C GLU A 350 -8.48 -15.73 -0.48
N ALA A 351 -8.61 -17.03 -0.23
CA ALA A 351 -7.92 -17.68 0.90
C ALA A 351 -6.40 -17.60 0.76
N ALA A 352 -5.87 -17.83 -0.45
CA ALA A 352 -4.44 -17.70 -0.74
C ALA A 352 -3.97 -16.24 -0.58
N LYS A 353 -4.76 -15.26 -1.03
CA LYS A 353 -4.44 -13.83 -0.90
C LYS A 353 -4.37 -13.44 0.56
N LYS A 354 -5.33 -13.87 1.37
CA LYS A 354 -5.33 -13.67 2.82
C LYS A 354 -4.15 -14.35 3.51
N ALA A 355 -3.79 -15.56 3.10
CA ALA A 355 -2.63 -16.28 3.64
C ALA A 355 -1.29 -15.58 3.33
N CYS A 356 -1.22 -14.80 2.25
CA CYS A 356 -0.08 -13.96 1.89
C CYS A 356 -0.17 -12.52 2.43
N GLY A 357 -0.98 -12.28 3.48
CA GLY A 357 -1.12 -10.95 4.08
C GLY A 357 -1.78 -9.91 3.16
N GLY A 358 -2.54 -10.35 2.16
CA GLY A 358 -3.15 -9.46 1.16
C GLY A 358 -2.29 -9.23 -0.09
N LEU A 359 -1.07 -9.80 -0.16
CA LEU A 359 -0.20 -9.70 -1.32
C LEU A 359 -0.78 -10.48 -2.50
N HIS A 360 -0.89 -9.83 -3.64
CA HIS A 360 -1.38 -10.42 -4.89
C HIS A 360 -0.88 -9.61 -6.10
N PHE A 361 -1.14 -10.09 -7.32
CA PHE A 361 -0.74 -9.37 -8.53
C PHE A 361 -1.81 -9.32 -9.62
N LEU A 362 -1.68 -8.33 -10.51
CA LEU A 362 -2.37 -8.25 -11.80
C LEU A 362 -1.32 -8.37 -12.90
N ALA A 363 -1.51 -9.31 -13.82
CA ALA A 363 -0.67 -9.49 -15.00
C ALA A 363 -1.50 -9.26 -16.27
N ILE A 364 -0.99 -8.45 -17.19
CA ILE A 364 -1.57 -8.21 -18.50
C ILE A 364 -0.58 -8.72 -19.55
N GLN A 365 -1.07 -9.56 -20.47
CA GLN A 365 -0.24 -10.26 -21.45
C GLN A 365 -1.02 -10.45 -22.77
N ASP A 366 -0.33 -10.82 -23.85
CA ASP A 366 -0.96 -11.02 -25.16
C ASP A 366 -1.85 -12.28 -25.16
N GLU A 367 -1.36 -13.39 -24.58
CA GLU A 367 -2.07 -14.66 -24.41
C GLU A 367 -1.83 -15.26 -23.01
N LEU A 368 -2.72 -16.15 -22.56
CA LEU A 368 -2.67 -16.69 -21.19
C LEU A 368 -1.46 -17.59 -20.90
N ASP A 369 -0.87 -18.15 -21.94
CA ASP A 369 0.29 -19.05 -21.92
C ASP A 369 1.59 -18.35 -22.34
N SER A 370 1.58 -17.02 -22.46
CA SER A 370 2.79 -16.24 -22.71
C SER A 370 3.76 -16.32 -21.53
N ASP A 371 5.05 -16.42 -21.83
CA ASP A 371 6.11 -16.37 -20.83
C ASP A 371 6.39 -14.94 -20.33
N ASP A 372 5.98 -13.91 -21.08
CA ASP A 372 6.27 -12.51 -20.78
C ASP A 372 5.00 -11.69 -20.51
N CYS A 373 5.05 -10.85 -19.47
CA CYS A 373 4.00 -9.88 -19.18
C CYS A 373 4.24 -8.53 -19.90
N VAL A 374 3.17 -7.94 -20.43
CA VAL A 374 3.13 -6.58 -20.99
C VAL A 374 2.83 -5.53 -19.92
N GLY A 375 2.15 -5.95 -18.84
CA GLY A 375 1.99 -5.16 -17.63
C GLY A 375 1.97 -6.03 -16.39
N PHE A 376 2.58 -5.58 -15.29
CA PHE A 376 2.60 -6.31 -14.02
C PHE A 376 2.48 -5.35 -12.83
N TRP A 377 1.44 -5.53 -12.00
CA TRP A 377 1.23 -4.77 -10.78
C TRP A 377 1.30 -5.69 -9.58
N LEU A 378 2.29 -5.46 -8.71
CA LEU A 378 2.30 -6.03 -7.37
C LEU A 378 1.42 -5.15 -6.46
N LEU A 379 0.47 -5.79 -5.80
CA LEU A 379 -0.60 -5.14 -5.05
C LEU A 379 -0.65 -5.70 -3.63
N LEU A 380 -1.00 -4.84 -2.67
CA LEU A 380 -1.15 -5.21 -1.27
C LEU A 380 -2.48 -4.68 -0.75
N ASP A 381 -3.36 -5.60 -0.37
CA ASP A 381 -4.67 -5.28 0.18
C ASP A 381 -4.64 -5.38 1.71
N LEU A 382 -4.30 -4.26 2.35
CA LEU A 382 -4.26 -4.16 3.81
C LEU A 382 -5.67 -3.91 4.38
N PRO A 383 -5.97 -4.41 5.59
CA PRO A 383 -7.14 -3.97 6.30
C PRO A 383 -7.09 -2.45 6.55
N PRO A 384 -8.25 -1.78 6.71
CA PRO A 384 -8.29 -0.40 7.19
C PRO A 384 -7.52 -0.24 8.50
N PRO A 385 -6.78 0.87 8.69
CA PRO A 385 -6.11 1.13 9.95
C PRO A 385 -7.17 1.35 11.05
N PRO A 386 -6.84 1.13 12.33
CA PRO A 386 -7.77 1.23 13.45
C PRO A 386 -8.26 2.66 13.73
N VAL A 387 -7.70 3.68 13.05
CA VAL A 387 -7.93 5.12 13.30
C VAL A 387 -8.54 5.91 12.15
#